data_AF-A0A7K9BGL9-F1
#
_entry.id   AF-A0A7K9BGL9-F1
#
_cell.length_a   1.000
_cell.length_b   1.000
_cell.length_c   1.000
_cell.angle_alpha   90.00
_cell.angle_beta   90.00
_cell.angle_gamma   90.00
#
_symmetry.space_group_name_H-M   'P 1'
#
loop_
_entity.id
_entity.type
_entity.pdbx_description
1 polymer ?
#
loop_
_entity_poly.entity_id
_entity_poly.type
_entity_poly.pdbx_seq_one_letter_code
_entity_poly.pdbx_strand_id
1 'polypeptide(L)'
;EARAPPAAPFAVVVAIDFGTTSSGYAFSFASDPEAIHMMRRWEGGDPGVANQKTPTSLLLTPDGAFHSFGYTARDYYHDLDPEDARHWLYFEKFKMKIHSTS
;
A
#
# COMPACT_ATOMS: atom_id res chain seq x y z
N GLU A 1 -22.14 38.90 7.48
CA GLU A 1 -20.81 38.27 7.54
C GLU A 1 -21.02 36.76 7.56
N ALA A 2 -20.67 36.06 6.47
CA ALA A 2 -20.88 34.62 6.39
C ALA A 2 -19.77 33.93 7.20
N ARG A 3 -20.14 33.22 8.26
CA ARG A 3 -19.21 32.48 9.12
C ARG A 3 -18.45 31.47 8.26
N ALA A 4 -17.13 31.55 8.24
CA ALA A 4 -16.29 30.57 7.56
C ALA A 4 -16.68 29.16 8.04
N PRO A 5 -16.76 28.17 7.13
CA PRO A 5 -17.03 26.80 7.55
C PRO A 5 -15.97 26.38 8.58
N PRO A 6 -16.35 25.63 9.63
CA PRO A 6 -15.40 25.15 10.61
C PRO A 6 -14.28 24.39 9.87
N ALA A 7 -13.03 24.69 10.22
CA ALA A 7 -11.89 24.01 9.62
C ALA A 7 -12.08 22.49 9.78
N ALA A 8 -12.00 21.77 8.66
CA ALA A 8 -12.08 20.32 8.68
C ALA A 8 -11.00 19.77 9.62
N PRO A 9 -11.30 18.76 10.45
CA PRO A 9 -10.34 18.21 11.42
C PRO A 9 -9.10 17.61 10.74
N PHE A 10 -9.19 17.29 9.45
CA PHE A 10 -8.12 16.75 8.63
C PHE A 10 -8.03 17.51 7.30
N ALA A 11 -6.80 17.78 6.84
CA ALA A 11 -6.55 18.46 5.57
C ALA A 11 -6.70 17.52 4.35
N VAL A 12 -6.56 16.21 4.56
CA VAL A 12 -6.58 15.17 3.51
C VAL A 12 -7.44 14.01 3.99
N VAL A 13 -8.26 13.48 3.08
CA VAL A 13 -9.01 12.24 3.28
C VAL A 13 -8.39 11.19 2.37
N VAL A 14 -8.03 10.03 2.92
CA VAL A 14 -7.40 8.93 2.17
C VAL A 14 -8.31 7.71 2.21
N ALA A 15 -8.59 7.14 1.04
CA ALA A 15 -9.23 5.84 0.87
C ALA A 15 -8.17 4.80 0.53
N ILE A 16 -8.06 3.74 1.35
CA ILE A 16 -7.11 2.64 1.15
C ILE A 16 -7.88 1.40 0.72
N ASP A 17 -7.50 0.83 -0.43
CA ASP A 17 -7.99 -0.45 -0.93
C ASP A 17 -6.91 -1.51 -0.71
N PHE A 18 -7.09 -2.34 0.32
CA PHE A 18 -6.34 -3.59 0.47
C PHE A 18 -7.07 -4.69 -0.30
N GLY A 19 -6.70 -4.89 -1.57
CA GLY A 19 -7.25 -5.95 -2.41
C GLY A 19 -6.53 -7.29 -2.20
N THR A 20 -7.12 -8.37 -2.72
CA THR A 20 -6.49 -9.70 -2.64
C THR A 20 -5.17 -9.74 -3.40
N THR A 21 -5.17 -9.32 -4.66
CA THR A 21 -3.96 -9.36 -5.50
C THR A 21 -3.15 -8.08 -5.42
N SER A 22 -3.84 -6.93 -5.39
CA SER A 22 -3.18 -5.62 -5.44
C SER A 22 -3.86 -4.66 -4.48
N SER A 23 -3.06 -3.79 -3.89
CA SER A 23 -3.49 -2.73 -2.99
C SER A 23 -3.22 -1.36 -3.60
N GLY A 24 -3.98 -0.35 -3.16
CA GLY A 24 -3.77 1.02 -3.61
C GLY A 24 -4.45 2.01 -2.69
N TYR A 25 -4.26 3.29 -2.98
CA TYR A 25 -4.98 4.35 -2.29
C TYR A 25 -5.34 5.48 -3.25
N ALA A 26 -6.39 6.20 -2.86
CA ALA A 26 -6.78 7.48 -3.44
C ALA A 26 -6.93 8.49 -2.30
N PHE A 27 -6.75 9.76 -2.61
CA PHE A 27 -6.95 10.82 -1.63
C PHE A 27 -7.57 12.06 -2.26
N SER A 28 -8.21 12.87 -1.44
CA SER A 28 -8.63 14.24 -1.78
C SER A 28 -8.27 15.19 -0.66
N PHE A 29 -8.13 16.47 -0.98
CA PHE A 29 -8.00 17.50 0.04
C PHE A 29 -9.39 17.81 0.59
N ALA A 30 -9.50 18.03 1.90
CA ALA A 30 -10.79 18.38 2.50
C ALA A 30 -11.36 19.71 1.98
N SER A 31 -10.49 20.59 1.45
CA SER A 31 -10.86 21.83 0.78
C SER A 31 -11.41 21.64 -0.64
N ASP A 32 -11.13 20.50 -1.27
CA ASP A 32 -11.55 20.17 -2.64
C ASP A 32 -11.84 18.66 -2.75
N PRO A 33 -12.97 18.19 -2.19
CA PRO A 33 -13.27 16.77 -2.06
C PRO A 33 -13.55 16.07 -3.41
N GLU A 34 -13.91 16.82 -4.45
CA GLU A 34 -14.17 16.30 -5.80
C GLU A 34 -12.86 16.05 -6.58
N ALA A 35 -11.75 16.68 -6.19
CA ALA A 35 -10.43 16.44 -6.77
C ALA A 35 -9.80 15.16 -6.22
N ILE A 36 -10.13 14.02 -6.84
CA ILE A 36 -9.59 12.72 -6.47
C ILE A 36 -8.22 12.48 -7.12
N HIS A 37 -7.21 12.26 -6.27
CA HIS A 37 -5.85 11.91 -6.66
C HIS A 37 -5.60 10.43 -6.37
N MET A 38 -5.26 9.66 -7.40
CA MET A 38 -4.88 8.26 -7.26
C MET A 38 -3.36 8.11 -7.37
N MET A 39 -2.81 7.12 -6.64
CA MET A 39 -1.40 6.77 -6.80
C MET A 39 -1.14 6.26 -8.22
N ARG A 40 -0.11 6.79 -8.88
CA ARG A 40 0.25 6.43 -10.26
C ARG A 40 1.66 5.86 -10.40
N ARG A 41 2.47 5.95 -9.34
CA ARG A 41 3.88 5.53 -9.33
C ARG A 41 4.18 4.87 -8.00
N TRP A 42 4.62 3.64 -8.00
CA TRP A 42 5.02 2.93 -6.79
C TRP A 42 6.52 2.74 -6.76
N GLU A 43 7.12 2.75 -5.58
CA GLU A 43 8.50 2.32 -5.41
C GLU A 43 8.64 0.86 -5.85
N GLY A 44 9.67 0.55 -6.64
CA GLY A 44 9.84 -0.76 -7.30
C GLY A 44 8.91 -1.00 -8.49
N GLY A 45 8.00 -0.07 -8.83
CA GLY A 45 7.18 -0.15 -10.03
C GLY A 45 7.96 0.22 -11.30
N ASP A 46 7.57 -0.33 -12.44
CA ASP A 46 8.15 0.02 -13.75
C ASP A 46 7.90 1.53 -14.06
N PRO A 47 8.95 2.35 -14.22
CA PRO A 47 8.83 3.79 -14.48
C PRO A 47 8.00 4.16 -15.71
N GLY A 48 7.86 3.25 -16.68
CA GLY A 48 7.08 3.44 -17.90
C GLY A 48 5.62 3.00 -17.80
N VAL A 49 5.24 2.27 -16.74
CA VAL A 49 3.90 1.69 -16.58
C VAL A 49 3.17 2.38 -15.44
N ALA A 50 2.12 3.13 -15.77
CA ALA A 50 1.24 3.75 -14.78
C ALA A 50 0.37 2.69 -14.10
N ASN A 51 0.93 1.98 -13.11
CA ASN A 51 0.17 1.05 -12.28
C ASN A 51 -0.49 1.81 -11.12
N GLN A 52 -1.83 1.79 -11.11
CA GLN A 52 -2.61 2.44 -10.06
C GLN A 52 -2.60 1.65 -8.73
N LYS A 53 -2.06 0.43 -8.76
CA LYS A 53 -1.98 -0.48 -7.61
C LYS A 53 -0.60 -1.13 -7.52
N THR A 54 -0.25 -1.56 -6.32
CA THR A 54 0.96 -2.33 -5.99
C THR A 54 0.56 -3.74 -5.55
N PRO A 55 1.39 -4.78 -5.67
CA PRO A 55 1.08 -6.11 -5.13
C PRO A 55 0.67 -6.05 -3.65
N THR A 56 -0.30 -6.86 -3.25
CA THR A 56 -0.61 -7.06 -1.83
C THR A 56 0.41 -8.03 -1.24
N SER A 57 1.62 -7.52 -1.05
CA SER A 57 2.80 -8.24 -0.59
C SER A 57 3.43 -7.51 0.60
N LEU A 58 3.65 -8.23 1.70
CA LEU A 58 4.32 -7.72 2.90
C LEU A 58 5.59 -8.54 3.13
N LEU A 59 6.69 -7.85 3.39
CA LEU A 59 7.94 -8.46 3.82
C LEU A 59 8.26 -7.96 5.23
N LEU A 60 8.49 -8.91 6.14
CA LEU A 60 9.05 -8.63 7.46
C LEU A 60 10.44 -9.25 7.57
N THR A 61 11.29 -8.58 8.34
CA THR A 61 12.60 -9.10 8.73
C THR A 61 12.46 -10.39 9.57
N PRO A 62 13.56 -11.15 9.78
CA PRO A 62 13.52 -12.37 10.59
C PRO A 62 13.04 -12.17 12.04
N ASP A 63 13.23 -10.98 12.61
CA ASP A 63 12.74 -10.58 13.92
C ASP A 63 11.30 -10.03 13.91
N GLY A 64 10.62 -10.07 12.76
CA GLY A 64 9.22 -9.68 12.61
C GLY A 64 8.99 -8.18 12.45
N ALA A 65 10.04 -7.38 12.25
CA ALA A 65 9.91 -5.95 11.99
C ALA A 65 9.47 -5.69 10.54
N PHE A 66 8.73 -4.60 10.32
CA PHE A 66 8.34 -4.18 8.98
C PHE A 66 9.58 -3.83 8.16
N HIS A 67 9.73 -4.48 7.01
CA HIS A 67 10.75 -4.11 6.02
C HIS A 67 10.13 -3.29 4.89
N SER A 68 9.17 -3.87 4.17
CA SER A 68 8.59 -3.25 2.98
C SER A 68 7.22 -3.83 2.62
N PHE A 69 6.50 -3.08 1.77
CA PHE A 69 5.24 -3.51 1.17
C PHE A 69 5.27 -3.31 -0.36
N GLY A 70 4.47 -4.07 -1.10
CA GLY A 70 4.29 -3.85 -2.54
C GLY A 70 5.39 -4.43 -3.41
N TYR A 71 5.70 -3.77 -4.53
CA TYR A 71 6.77 -4.18 -5.45
C TYR A 71 8.11 -4.31 -4.73
N THR A 72 8.50 -3.33 -3.90
CA THR A 72 9.74 -3.41 -3.10
C THR A 72 9.82 -4.69 -2.27
N ALA A 73 8.72 -5.12 -1.63
CA ALA A 73 8.69 -6.35 -0.85
C ALA A 73 8.84 -7.61 -1.70
N ARG A 74 8.16 -7.64 -2.85
CA ARG A 74 8.26 -8.75 -3.79
C ARG A 74 9.68 -8.84 -4.35
N ASP A 75 10.20 -7.76 -4.90
CA ASP A 75 11.45 -7.75 -5.62
C ASP A 75 12.61 -8.04 -4.67
N TYR A 76 12.66 -7.38 -3.50
CA TYR A 76 13.67 -7.68 -2.48
C TYR A 76 13.69 -9.15 -2.08
N TYR A 77 12.54 -9.76 -1.79
CA TYR A 77 12.49 -11.17 -1.38
C TYR A 77 12.94 -12.14 -2.48
N HIS A 78 12.59 -11.86 -3.74
CA HIS A 78 12.96 -12.73 -4.87
C HIS A 78 14.41 -12.54 -5.33
N ASP A 79 15.05 -11.43 -4.95
CA ASP A 79 16.47 -11.16 -5.20
C ASP A 79 17.40 -11.73 -4.11
N LEU A 80 16.85 -12.20 -2.97
CA LEU A 80 17.64 -12.86 -1.92
C LEU A 80 18.17 -14.22 -2.38
N ASP A 81 19.33 -14.60 -1.85
CA ASP A 81 19.80 -15.98 -1.93
C ASP A 81 18.78 -16.93 -1.25
N PRO A 82 18.50 -18.12 -1.81
CA PRO A 82 17.47 -19.01 -1.28
C PRO A 82 17.68 -19.47 0.17
N GLU A 83 18.93 -19.50 0.64
CA GLU A 83 19.22 -19.82 2.04
C GLU A 83 18.87 -18.65 2.97
N ASP A 84 19.14 -17.41 2.55
CA ASP A 84 18.79 -16.21 3.31
C ASP A 84 17.27 -15.99 3.31
N ALA A 85 16.61 -16.17 2.16
CA ALA A 85 15.17 -15.98 2.00
C ALA A 85 14.34 -16.79 3.01
N ARG A 86 14.80 -17.97 3.41
CA ARG A 86 14.12 -18.84 4.40
C ARG A 86 13.99 -18.19 5.79
N HIS A 87 14.83 -17.22 6.10
CA HIS A 87 14.78 -16.50 7.37
C HIS A 87 13.78 -15.34 7.36
N TRP A 88 13.33 -14.91 6.19
CA TRP A 88 12.42 -13.79 6.03
C TRP A 88 10.95 -14.23 6.06
N LEU A 89 10.07 -13.32 6.48
CA LEU A 89 8.64 -13.55 6.52
C LEU A 89 7.97 -12.83 5.35
N TYR A 90 7.80 -13.55 4.24
CA TYR A 90 7.15 -13.03 3.03
C TYR A 90 5.70 -13.49 2.94
N PHE A 91 4.78 -12.54 2.82
CA PHE A 91 3.34 -12.78 2.72
C PHE A 91 2.78 -12.16 1.45
N GLU A 92 2.19 -12.98 0.59
CA GLU A 92 1.48 -12.53 -0.60
C GLU A 92 -0.01 -12.90 -0.51
N LYS A 93 -0.89 -12.06 -1.07
CA LYS A 93 -2.35 -12.29 -1.14
C LYS A 93 -2.97 -12.58 0.23
N PHE A 94 -2.38 -12.02 1.28
CA PHE A 94 -2.70 -12.34 2.67
C PHE A 94 -4.12 -11.89 3.09
N LYS A 95 -4.75 -10.98 2.33
CA LYS A 95 -6.15 -10.57 2.57
C LYS A 95 -7.10 -11.76 2.73
N MET A 96 -6.92 -12.82 1.91
CA MET A 96 -7.80 -14.00 1.98
C MET A 96 -7.68 -14.75 3.30
N LYS A 97 -6.50 -14.73 3.93
CA LYS A 97 -6.28 -15.36 5.25
C LYS A 97 -6.85 -14.53 6.40
N ILE A 98 -7.05 -13.23 6.21
CA ILE A 98 -7.68 -12.34 7.21
C ILE A 98 -9.20 -12.57 7.25
N HIS A 99 -9.82 -12.93 6.12
CA HIS A 99 -11.26 -13.19 6.04
C HIS A 99 -11.65 -14.67 6.25
N SER A 100 -10.69 -15.59 6.34
CA SER A 100 -10.97 -17.02 6.54
C SER A 100 -11.23 -17.40 8.01
N THR A 101 -11.22 -16.44 8.93
CA THR A 101 -11.61 -16.67 10.33
C THR A 101 -13.04 -16.17 10.53
N SER A 102 -13.99 -17.03 10.20
CA SER A 102 -15.37 -17.03 10.68
C SER A 102 -15.73 -18.46 11.07
#